data_AF-A0A832U2B0-F1
#
_entry.id   AF-A0A832U2B0-F1
#
_cell.length_a   1.000
_cell.length_b   1.000
_cell.length_c   1.000
_cell.angle_alpha   90.00
_cell.angle_beta   90.00
_cell.angle_gamma   90.00
#
_symmetry.space_group_name_H-M   'P 1'
#
loop_
_entity.id
_entity.type
_entity.pdbx_description
1 polymer ?
#
loop_
_entity_poly.entity_id
_entity_poly.type
_entity_poly.pdbx_seq_one_letter_code
_entity_poly.pdbx_strand_id
1 'polypeptide(L)'
;MVYIIKKNVKGEIYYYVNHSVRLGDRVKTVSYYLGKGPFTPSEIEFLVKEKSQMILLEAEFLKIFSKKLEYEEHILPTSFINIIERLKEINRIMAPFNKSYFEKFEENLRLRYVHGSTAIEGNTISLRDAQLILEEDTPAGSTLREMYEILNYNELFKSLRSYGGDITLKFILMIHQILMRNIDDENAGTLRNIDISISGSDYDPTPFPVLEDELNNLIEWYKEKKLTMFPVELACHFHQKFVEIHPFIDGNGRVSRELLNFILLRNNYPRLVIPFERRGVYLRCIDIGNSGELTPFIIFISGLLIEDSFRPVDTFFKQLKEKIKEEKYSSDISKELDNTMSDYKEILEIIRGMEGRIENLNLNELRKGKWK
;
A
#
# COMPACT_ATOMS: atom_id res chain seq x y z
N MET A 1 -16.63 -0.38 -24.49
CA MET A 1 -16.34 0.59 -25.58
C MET A 1 -17.25 1.79 -25.39
N VAL A 2 -16.75 3.02 -25.62
CA VAL A 2 -17.56 4.24 -25.57
C VAL A 2 -18.30 4.40 -26.90
N TYR A 3 -19.59 4.71 -26.88
CA TYR A 3 -20.42 4.84 -28.08
C TYR A 3 -21.50 5.91 -27.92
N ILE A 4 -22.11 6.33 -29.02
CA ILE A 4 -23.04 7.47 -29.07
C ILE A 4 -24.47 6.98 -29.27
N ILE A 5 -25.40 7.60 -28.55
CA ILE A 5 -26.84 7.39 -28.74
C ILE A 5 -27.50 8.72 -29.10
N LYS A 6 -28.42 8.67 -30.06
CA LYS A 6 -29.30 9.79 -30.41
C LYS A 6 -30.72 9.45 -29.95
N LYS A 7 -31.37 10.36 -29.21
CA LYS A 7 -32.79 10.23 -28.83
C LYS A 7 -33.60 11.34 -29.49
N ASN A 8 -34.67 10.96 -30.19
CA ASN A 8 -35.64 11.92 -30.72
C ASN A 8 -36.76 12.11 -29.70
N VAL A 9 -36.96 13.35 -29.23
CA VAL A 9 -38.04 13.71 -28.32
C VAL A 9 -38.77 14.91 -28.91
N LYS A 10 -40.04 14.73 -29.30
CA LYS A 10 -40.89 15.77 -29.89
C LYS A 10 -40.25 16.48 -31.10
N GLY A 11 -39.52 15.75 -31.94
CA GLY A 11 -38.87 16.29 -33.14
C GLY A 11 -37.46 16.82 -32.91
N GLU A 12 -37.00 16.85 -31.66
CA GLU A 12 -35.67 17.35 -31.29
C GLU A 12 -34.70 16.20 -31.03
N ILE A 13 -33.46 16.32 -31.51
CA ILE A 13 -32.44 15.27 -31.38
C ILE A 13 -31.48 15.60 -30.24
N TYR A 14 -31.44 14.70 -29.25
CA TYR A 14 -30.56 14.77 -28.08
C TYR A 14 -29.46 13.73 -28.22
N TYR A 15 -28.22 14.15 -27.96
CA TYR A 15 -27.04 13.30 -28.10
C TYR A 15 -26.53 12.88 -26.72
N TYR A 16 -26.12 11.62 -26.62
CA TYR A 16 -25.55 11.05 -25.41
C TYR A 16 -24.30 10.24 -25.75
N VAL A 17 -23.31 10.29 -24.87
CA VAL A 17 -22.18 9.36 -24.87
C VAL A 17 -22.42 8.30 -23.80
N ASN A 18 -22.23 7.04 -24.17
CA ASN A 18 -22.53 5.89 -23.35
C ASN A 18 -21.32 4.98 -23.21
N HIS A 19 -21.20 4.35 -22.05
CA HIS A 19 -20.24 3.29 -21.79
C HIS A 19 -20.90 2.21 -20.95
N SER A 20 -20.95 0.99 -21.48
CA SER A 20 -21.50 -0.16 -20.76
C SER A 20 -20.38 -0.91 -20.05
N VAL A 21 -20.57 -1.11 -18.76
CA VAL A 21 -19.64 -1.83 -17.89
C VAL A 21 -20.34 -3.05 -17.27
N ARG A 22 -19.64 -4.18 -17.28
CA ARG A 22 -20.11 -5.41 -16.65
C ARG A 22 -19.70 -5.43 -15.17
N LEU A 23 -20.67 -5.64 -14.29
CA LEU A 23 -20.55 -5.71 -12.84
C LEU A 23 -21.05 -7.10 -12.40
N GLY A 24 -20.16 -8.09 -12.44
CA GLY A 24 -20.52 -9.51 -12.29
C GLY A 24 -21.49 -9.97 -13.40
N ASP A 25 -22.69 -10.37 -13.01
CA ASP A 25 -23.74 -10.82 -13.95
C ASP A 25 -24.59 -9.69 -14.53
N ARG A 26 -24.44 -8.47 -14.02
CA ARG A 26 -25.21 -7.31 -14.46
C ARG A 26 -24.39 -6.43 -15.40
N VAL A 27 -25.06 -5.77 -16.34
CA VAL A 27 -24.46 -4.70 -17.15
C VAL A 27 -25.10 -3.38 -16.74
N LYS A 28 -24.28 -2.40 -16.39
CA LYS A 28 -24.70 -1.02 -16.13
C LYS A 28 -24.19 -0.14 -17.25
N THR A 29 -25.05 0.70 -17.81
CA THR A 29 -24.65 1.69 -18.81
C THR A 29 -24.56 3.05 -18.14
N VAL A 30 -23.37 3.63 -18.16
CA VAL A 30 -23.16 5.03 -17.85
C VAL A 30 -23.54 5.85 -19.08
N SER A 31 -24.23 6.97 -18.90
CA SER A 31 -24.69 7.83 -19.98
C SER A 31 -24.55 9.30 -19.61
N TYR A 32 -23.85 10.08 -20.44
CA TYR A 32 -23.75 11.53 -20.30
C TYR A 32 -24.37 12.25 -21.48
N TYR A 33 -25.05 13.35 -21.18
CA TYR A 33 -25.68 14.21 -22.17
C TYR A 33 -24.64 15.10 -22.87
N LEU A 34 -24.64 15.08 -24.20
CA LEU A 34 -23.72 15.87 -25.04
C LEU A 34 -24.34 17.17 -25.54
N GLY A 35 -25.67 17.30 -25.48
CA GLY A 35 -26.38 18.47 -25.98
C GLY A 35 -27.49 18.15 -26.98
N LYS A 36 -28.19 19.22 -27.36
CA LYS A 36 -29.25 19.21 -28.36
C LYS A 36 -28.62 19.56 -29.71
N GLY A 37 -28.83 18.70 -30.70
CA GLY A 37 -28.28 18.89 -32.04
C GLY A 37 -29.19 19.69 -32.98
N PRO A 38 -28.89 19.66 -34.30
CA PRO A 38 -27.93 18.78 -34.96
C PRO A 38 -26.46 19.16 -34.69
N PHE A 39 -25.58 18.14 -34.64
CA PHE A 39 -24.14 18.29 -34.59
C PHE A 39 -23.51 17.68 -35.86
N THR A 40 -22.45 18.29 -36.35
CA THR A 40 -21.56 17.74 -37.38
C THR A 40 -20.75 16.56 -36.83
N PRO A 41 -20.21 15.67 -37.69
CA PRO A 41 -19.35 14.58 -37.25
C PRO A 41 -18.16 15.05 -36.40
N SER A 42 -17.54 16.18 -36.75
CA SER A 42 -16.39 16.75 -36.03
C SER A 42 -16.78 17.30 -34.65
N GLU A 43 -17.93 17.96 -34.53
CA GLU A 43 -18.46 18.40 -33.23
C GLU A 43 -18.78 17.21 -32.32
N ILE A 44 -19.34 16.15 -32.89
CA ILE A 44 -19.60 14.91 -32.16
C ILE A 44 -18.30 14.28 -31.66
N GLU A 45 -17.28 14.18 -32.51
CA GLU A 45 -15.98 13.61 -32.14
C GLU A 45 -15.31 14.42 -31.01
N PHE A 46 -15.37 15.75 -31.10
CA PHE A 46 -14.87 16.64 -30.06
C PHE A 46 -15.60 16.44 -28.72
N LEU A 47 -16.94 16.46 -28.73
CA LEU A 47 -17.76 16.27 -27.54
C LEU A 47 -17.54 14.87 -26.92
N VAL A 48 -17.40 13.83 -27.74
CA VAL A 48 -17.07 12.49 -27.23
C VAL A 48 -15.69 12.48 -26.59
N LYS A 49 -14.67 13.07 -27.22
CA LYS A 49 -13.30 13.08 -26.67
C LYS A 49 -13.26 13.76 -25.30
N GLU A 50 -13.93 14.90 -25.17
CA GLU A 50 -14.02 15.65 -23.92
C GLU A 50 -14.67 14.82 -22.78
N LYS A 51 -15.76 14.12 -23.10
CA LYS A 51 -16.60 13.42 -22.11
C LYS A 51 -16.18 11.97 -21.85
N SER A 52 -15.38 11.38 -22.75
CA SER A 52 -14.95 9.97 -22.67
C SER A 52 -14.06 9.66 -21.48
N GLN A 53 -13.25 10.61 -21.00
CA GLN A 53 -12.39 10.35 -19.84
C GLN A 53 -13.23 10.17 -18.57
N MET A 54 -14.23 11.04 -18.37
CA MET A 54 -15.11 10.99 -17.20
C MET A 54 -16.00 9.75 -17.21
N ILE A 55 -16.54 9.36 -18.37
CA ILE A 55 -17.40 8.18 -18.46
C ILE A 55 -16.63 6.88 -18.19
N LEU A 56 -15.36 6.82 -18.61
CA LEU A 56 -14.47 5.70 -18.31
C LEU A 56 -14.12 5.67 -16.83
N LEU A 57 -13.84 6.83 -16.22
CA LEU A 57 -13.57 6.93 -14.78
C LEU A 57 -14.77 6.47 -13.94
N GLU A 58 -15.99 6.93 -14.28
CA GLU A 58 -17.22 6.47 -13.62
C GLU A 58 -17.38 4.95 -13.73
N ALA A 59 -17.12 4.39 -14.91
CA ALA A 59 -17.23 2.96 -15.13
C ALA A 59 -16.23 2.16 -14.25
N GLU A 60 -15.00 2.65 -14.08
CA GLU A 60 -14.03 2.04 -13.17
C GLU A 60 -14.48 2.12 -11.70
N PHE A 61 -14.98 3.27 -11.25
CA PHE A 61 -15.54 3.38 -9.89
C PHE A 61 -16.70 2.41 -9.66
N LEU A 62 -17.61 2.26 -10.62
CA LEU A 62 -18.69 1.30 -10.53
C LEU A 62 -18.16 -0.14 -10.40
N LYS A 63 -17.10 -0.51 -11.11
CA LYS A 63 -16.45 -1.82 -10.93
C LYS A 63 -15.92 -1.97 -9.51
N ILE A 64 -15.16 -0.98 -9.04
CA ILE A 64 -14.55 -0.99 -7.69
C ILE A 64 -15.64 -1.16 -6.61
N PHE A 65 -16.69 -0.35 -6.66
CA PHE A 65 -17.77 -0.39 -5.66
C PHE A 65 -18.66 -1.64 -5.75
N SER A 66 -18.78 -2.23 -6.94
CA SER A 66 -19.55 -3.47 -7.14
C SER A 66 -18.79 -4.74 -6.75
N LYS A 67 -17.45 -4.69 -6.68
CA LYS A 67 -16.63 -5.85 -6.40
C LYS A 67 -16.75 -6.21 -4.93
N LYS A 68 -17.19 -7.44 -4.65
CA LYS A 68 -16.99 -8.09 -3.36
C LYS A 68 -15.71 -8.88 -3.44
N LEU A 69 -14.78 -8.60 -2.53
CA LEU A 69 -13.52 -9.32 -2.45
C LEU A 69 -13.66 -10.35 -1.35
N GLU A 70 -13.40 -11.60 -1.73
CA GLU A 70 -13.41 -12.75 -0.84
C GLU A 70 -12.01 -13.32 -0.87
N TYR A 71 -11.38 -13.33 0.29
CA TYR A 71 -10.14 -14.03 0.55
C TYR A 71 -10.52 -15.29 1.31
N GLU A 72 -9.88 -16.42 1.03
CA GLU A 72 -10.18 -17.67 1.72
C GLU A 72 -9.66 -17.62 3.16
N GLU A 73 -8.53 -16.93 3.36
CA GLU A 73 -7.86 -16.81 4.65
C GLU A 73 -7.70 -15.33 5.01
N HIS A 74 -8.39 -14.91 6.07
CA HIS A 74 -8.21 -13.58 6.64
C HIS A 74 -8.64 -13.49 8.11
N ILE A 75 -7.96 -12.62 8.86
CA ILE A 75 -8.17 -12.33 10.28
C ILE A 75 -9.10 -11.13 10.44
N LEU A 76 -8.84 -10.06 9.66
CA LEU A 76 -9.60 -8.82 9.66
C LEU A 76 -11.05 -9.07 9.20
N PRO A 77 -12.02 -8.29 9.71
CA PRO A 77 -13.37 -8.31 9.19
C PRO A 77 -13.41 -7.98 7.69
N THR A 78 -14.26 -8.65 6.93
CA THR A 78 -14.40 -8.43 5.47
C THR A 78 -14.72 -6.96 5.12
N SER A 79 -15.44 -6.22 5.99
CA SER A 79 -15.68 -4.80 5.80
C SER A 79 -14.39 -3.97 5.81
N PHE A 80 -13.45 -4.30 6.69
CA PHE A 80 -12.15 -3.66 6.81
C PHE A 80 -11.29 -3.96 5.56
N ILE A 81 -11.26 -5.23 5.14
CA ILE A 81 -10.55 -5.67 3.93
C ILE A 81 -11.08 -4.95 2.70
N ASN A 82 -12.41 -4.86 2.55
CA ASN A 82 -13.03 -4.17 1.42
C ASN A 82 -12.61 -2.70 1.35
N ILE A 83 -12.40 -2.02 2.48
CA ILE A 83 -11.94 -0.62 2.51
C ILE A 83 -10.50 -0.51 2.01
N ILE A 84 -9.59 -1.33 2.54
CA ILE A 84 -8.19 -1.36 2.11
C ILE A 84 -8.09 -1.67 0.60
N GLU A 85 -8.88 -2.63 0.14
CA GLU A 85 -8.90 -3.03 -1.27
C GLU A 85 -9.48 -1.95 -2.19
N ARG A 86 -10.54 -1.25 -1.76
CA ARG A 86 -11.07 -0.10 -2.50
C ARG A 86 -10.02 1.00 -2.59
N LEU A 87 -9.30 1.31 -1.51
CA LEU A 87 -8.22 2.30 -1.51
C LEU A 87 -7.13 1.92 -2.52
N LYS A 88 -6.71 0.66 -2.53
CA LYS A 88 -5.74 0.13 -3.50
C LYS A 88 -6.21 0.35 -4.93
N GLU A 89 -7.42 -0.09 -5.26
CA GLU A 89 -7.93 0.03 -6.63
C GLU A 89 -8.15 1.50 -7.04
N ILE A 90 -8.58 2.35 -6.11
CA ILE A 90 -8.75 3.79 -6.33
C ILE A 90 -7.39 4.45 -6.62
N ASN A 91 -6.37 4.19 -5.81
CA ASN A 91 -5.02 4.68 -6.08
C ASN A 91 -4.52 4.24 -7.46
N ARG A 92 -4.78 2.98 -7.86
CA ARG A 92 -4.39 2.47 -9.19
C ARG A 92 -5.07 3.24 -10.33
N ILE A 93 -6.37 3.49 -10.23
CA ILE A 93 -7.10 4.21 -11.30
C ILE A 93 -6.79 5.70 -11.30
N MET A 94 -6.35 6.28 -10.18
CA MET A 94 -6.00 7.69 -10.06
C MET A 94 -4.64 8.02 -10.67
N ALA A 95 -3.68 7.10 -10.60
CA ALA A 95 -2.31 7.34 -11.07
C ALA A 95 -2.23 7.88 -12.52
N PRO A 96 -3.00 7.35 -13.51
CA PRO A 96 -2.99 7.90 -14.87
C PRO A 96 -3.62 9.29 -15.01
N PHE A 97 -4.53 9.71 -14.11
CA PHE A 97 -5.22 11.00 -14.22
C PHE A 97 -4.34 12.18 -13.78
N ASN A 98 -3.38 11.93 -12.89
CA ASN A 98 -2.45 12.96 -12.43
C ASN A 98 -1.04 12.37 -12.23
N LYS A 99 -0.46 11.90 -13.35
CA LYS A 99 0.83 11.19 -13.35
C LYS A 99 1.92 11.93 -12.57
N SER A 100 2.09 13.24 -12.78
CA SER A 100 3.12 14.02 -12.09
C SER A 100 2.91 14.09 -10.57
N TYR A 101 1.66 14.19 -10.11
CA TYR A 101 1.37 14.15 -8.67
C TYR A 101 1.73 12.79 -8.07
N PHE A 102 1.36 11.70 -8.76
CA PHE A 102 1.63 10.35 -8.26
C PHE A 102 3.10 9.97 -8.30
N GLU A 103 3.86 10.41 -9.31
CA GLU A 103 5.32 10.24 -9.33
C GLU A 103 5.97 10.90 -8.11
N LYS A 104 5.58 12.15 -7.80
CA LYS A 104 6.06 12.85 -6.60
C LYS A 104 5.60 12.20 -5.29
N PHE A 105 4.38 11.65 -5.27
CA PHE A 105 3.86 10.93 -4.12
C PHE A 105 4.67 9.65 -3.85
N GLU A 106 4.96 8.85 -4.87
CA GLU A 106 5.80 7.66 -4.78
C GLU A 106 7.25 8.00 -4.38
N GLU A 107 7.82 9.06 -4.94
CA GLU A 107 9.14 9.58 -4.52
C GLU A 107 9.15 9.98 -3.05
N ASN A 108 8.10 10.66 -2.58
CA ASN A 108 7.96 11.04 -1.18
C ASN A 108 7.82 9.81 -0.26
N LEU A 109 7.02 8.81 -0.64
CA LEU A 109 6.91 7.55 0.10
C LEU A 109 8.26 6.82 0.16
N ARG A 110 9.01 6.78 -0.94
CA ARG A 110 10.35 6.19 -0.97
C ARG A 110 11.30 6.89 0.00
N LEU A 111 11.37 8.22 -0.03
CA LEU A 111 12.21 9.00 0.89
C LEU A 111 11.82 8.75 2.35
N ARG A 112 10.51 8.86 2.66
CA ARG A 112 10.00 8.63 4.02
C ARG A 112 10.22 7.20 4.49
N TYR A 113 10.10 6.21 3.60
CA TYR A 113 10.37 4.81 3.91
C TYR A 113 11.84 4.58 4.27
N VAL A 114 12.78 5.09 3.47
CA VAL A 114 14.22 4.96 3.76
C VAL A 114 14.54 5.61 5.10
N HIS A 115 14.17 6.87 5.29
CA HIS A 115 14.40 7.59 6.54
C HIS A 115 13.76 6.91 7.74
N GLY A 116 12.48 6.50 7.64
CA GLY A 116 11.80 5.81 8.74
C GLY A 116 12.46 4.47 9.07
N SER A 117 12.83 3.69 8.05
CA SER A 117 13.46 2.39 8.23
C SER A 117 14.86 2.50 8.86
N THR A 118 15.67 3.49 8.50
CA THR A 118 16.99 3.67 9.11
C THR A 118 16.88 4.30 10.51
N ALA A 119 15.99 5.28 10.70
CA ALA A 119 15.81 5.93 12.00
C ALA A 119 15.28 4.97 13.08
N ILE A 120 14.45 3.98 12.72
CA ILE A 120 14.01 2.92 13.64
C ILE A 120 15.20 2.14 14.22
N GLU A 121 16.27 1.97 13.45
CA GLU A 121 17.52 1.29 13.87
C GLU A 121 18.52 2.24 14.56
N GLY A 122 18.20 3.53 14.70
CA GLY A 122 19.02 4.50 15.42
C GLY A 122 19.82 5.46 14.54
N ASN A 123 19.66 5.43 13.22
CA ASN A 123 20.23 6.44 12.33
C ASN A 123 19.69 7.84 12.66
N THR A 124 20.56 8.83 12.77
CA THR A 124 20.20 10.18 13.27
C THR A 124 19.99 11.21 12.17
N ILE A 125 20.15 10.82 10.91
CA ILE A 125 20.04 11.71 9.76
C ILE A 125 18.61 12.22 9.60
N SER A 126 18.45 13.53 9.45
CA SER A 126 17.15 14.16 9.25
C SER A 126 16.53 13.78 7.91
N LEU A 127 15.20 13.87 7.77
CA LEU A 127 14.51 13.61 6.51
C LEU A 127 15.05 14.47 5.35
N ARG A 128 15.47 15.71 5.64
CA ARG A 128 16.05 16.62 4.65
C ARG A 128 17.44 16.17 4.23
N ASP A 129 18.27 15.77 5.17
CA ASP A 129 19.63 15.30 4.89
C ASP A 129 19.59 13.94 4.18
N ALA A 130 18.63 13.07 4.52
CA ALA A 130 18.38 11.83 3.80
C ALA A 130 18.03 12.08 2.33
N GLN A 131 17.26 13.13 2.03
CA GLN A 131 16.98 13.54 0.65
C GLN A 131 18.27 13.94 -0.08
N LEU A 132 19.09 14.80 0.53
CA LEU A 132 20.37 15.22 -0.04
C LEU A 132 21.28 14.03 -0.33
N ILE A 133 21.37 13.08 0.59
CA ILE A 133 22.17 11.85 0.41
C ILE A 133 21.65 11.01 -0.75
N LEU A 134 20.33 10.84 -0.86
CA LEU A 134 19.74 10.11 -1.99
C LEU A 134 19.95 10.81 -3.34
N GLU A 135 20.19 12.12 -3.33
CA GLU A 135 20.58 12.97 -4.47
C GLU A 135 22.12 13.05 -4.65
N GLU A 136 22.88 12.22 -3.94
CA GLU A 136 24.35 12.10 -3.99
C GLU A 136 25.12 13.32 -3.45
N ASP A 137 24.49 14.10 -2.55
CA ASP A 137 25.14 15.17 -1.78
C ASP A 137 25.55 14.68 -0.37
N THR A 138 26.47 15.39 0.29
CA THR A 138 27.06 15.00 1.59
C THR A 138 26.76 16.05 2.67
N PRO A 139 25.71 15.84 3.50
CA PRO A 139 25.37 16.75 4.59
C PRO A 139 26.44 16.77 5.69
N ALA A 140 26.72 17.96 6.22
CA ALA A 140 27.69 18.11 7.31
C ALA A 140 27.23 17.38 8.59
N GLY A 141 28.17 16.73 9.29
CA GLY A 141 27.92 16.06 10.58
C GLY A 141 27.42 14.61 10.48
N SER A 142 27.19 14.09 9.28
CA SER A 142 26.79 12.68 9.07
C SER A 142 27.99 11.73 9.15
N THR A 143 27.84 10.57 9.77
CA THR A 143 28.87 9.52 9.71
C THR A 143 28.81 8.76 8.37
N LEU A 144 29.93 8.21 7.91
CA LEU A 144 29.95 7.37 6.70
C LEU A 144 28.97 6.19 6.80
N ARG A 145 28.88 5.57 7.99
CA ARG A 145 27.96 4.46 8.25
C ARG A 145 26.51 4.88 8.02
N GLU A 146 26.07 5.97 8.65
CA GLU A 146 24.68 6.45 8.52
C GLU A 146 24.34 6.86 7.08
N MET A 147 25.31 7.41 6.35
CA MET A 147 25.11 7.71 4.92
C MET A 147 24.97 6.44 4.09
N TYR A 148 25.80 5.41 4.32
CA TYR A 148 25.67 4.13 3.61
C TYR A 148 24.36 3.42 3.92
N GLU A 149 23.85 3.50 5.15
CA GLU A 149 22.54 2.95 5.53
C GLU A 149 21.40 3.53 4.68
N ILE A 150 21.53 4.78 4.21
CA ILE A 150 20.57 5.44 3.33
C ILE A 150 20.88 5.13 1.86
N LEU A 151 22.14 5.30 1.43
CA LEU A 151 22.56 5.11 0.03
C LEU A 151 22.32 3.68 -0.47
N ASN A 152 22.47 2.67 0.38
CA ASN A 152 22.26 1.28 0.00
C ASN A 152 20.84 1.01 -0.48
N TYR A 153 19.84 1.77 -0.01
CA TYR A 153 18.48 1.67 -0.52
C TYR A 153 18.37 2.09 -2.00
N ASN A 154 19.17 3.04 -2.50
CA ASN A 154 19.17 3.39 -3.92
C ASN A 154 19.55 2.20 -4.80
N GLU A 155 20.59 1.47 -4.42
CA GLU A 155 21.03 0.26 -5.12
C GLU A 155 20.01 -0.89 -4.98
N LEU A 156 19.40 -1.02 -3.81
CA LEU A 156 18.33 -1.98 -3.59
C LEU A 156 17.14 -1.71 -4.51
N PHE A 157 16.65 -0.47 -4.59
CA PHE A 157 15.52 -0.13 -5.44
C PHE A 157 15.82 -0.32 -6.94
N LYS A 158 17.05 -0.06 -7.39
CA LYS A 158 17.50 -0.40 -8.75
C LYS A 158 17.42 -1.90 -9.01
N SER A 159 17.90 -2.70 -8.05
CA SER A 159 17.89 -4.17 -8.13
C SER A 159 16.47 -4.73 -8.14
N LEU A 160 15.60 -4.25 -7.23
CA LEU A 160 14.20 -4.68 -7.13
C LEU A 160 13.38 -4.33 -8.37
N ARG A 161 13.64 -3.18 -9.01
CA ARG A 161 12.97 -2.79 -10.27
C ARG A 161 13.20 -3.81 -11.39
N SER A 162 14.36 -4.45 -11.41
CA SER A 162 14.72 -5.45 -12.42
C SER A 162 14.38 -6.88 -12.00
N TYR A 163 13.91 -7.07 -10.76
CA TYR A 163 13.65 -8.39 -10.21
C TYR A 163 12.25 -8.89 -10.58
N GLY A 164 12.19 -9.87 -11.49
CA GLY A 164 10.94 -10.54 -11.89
C GLY A 164 10.56 -11.77 -11.04
N GLY A 165 11.45 -12.20 -10.14
CA GLY A 165 11.28 -13.43 -9.36
C GLY A 165 10.42 -13.26 -8.10
N ASP A 166 10.29 -14.35 -7.35
CA ASP A 166 9.55 -14.41 -6.08
C ASP A 166 10.50 -14.45 -4.86
N ILE A 167 9.97 -14.46 -3.64
CA ILE A 167 10.80 -14.61 -2.43
C ILE A 167 11.48 -15.98 -2.43
N THR A 168 12.81 -15.96 -2.32
CA THR A 168 13.69 -17.14 -2.19
C THR A 168 14.79 -16.83 -1.19
N LEU A 169 15.48 -17.84 -0.67
CA LEU A 169 16.62 -17.62 0.23
C LEU A 169 17.67 -16.72 -0.43
N LYS A 170 18.02 -16.99 -1.69
CA LYS A 170 18.95 -16.15 -2.47
C LYS A 170 18.48 -14.68 -2.57
N PHE A 171 17.18 -14.45 -2.72
CA PHE A 171 16.62 -13.09 -2.76
C PHE A 171 16.74 -12.38 -1.42
N ILE A 172 16.46 -13.08 -0.31
CA ILE A 172 16.63 -12.55 1.06
C ILE A 172 18.10 -12.20 1.31
N LEU A 173 19.03 -13.10 0.99
CA LEU A 173 20.47 -12.87 1.13
C LEU A 173 20.94 -11.70 0.26
N MET A 174 20.42 -11.56 -0.96
CA MET A 174 20.72 -10.42 -1.84
C MET A 174 20.25 -9.09 -1.25
N ILE A 175 19.02 -9.02 -0.70
CA ILE A 175 18.52 -7.81 -0.03
C ILE A 175 19.47 -7.45 1.12
N HIS A 176 19.78 -8.42 1.98
CA HIS A 176 20.68 -8.21 3.11
C HIS A 176 22.08 -7.74 2.66
N GLN A 177 22.64 -8.39 1.64
CA GLN A 177 23.94 -8.05 1.08
C GLN A 177 24.00 -6.60 0.59
N ILE A 178 22.97 -6.14 -0.11
CA ILE A 178 22.91 -4.75 -0.59
C ILE A 178 22.77 -3.80 0.59
N LEU A 179 21.87 -4.08 1.52
CA LEU A 179 21.59 -3.20 2.66
C LEU A 179 22.78 -3.05 3.63
N MET A 180 23.62 -4.07 3.76
CA MET A 180 24.78 -4.08 4.67
C MET A 180 26.12 -3.73 4.01
N ARG A 181 26.14 -3.49 2.69
CA ARG A 181 27.36 -3.11 1.97
C ARG A 181 27.99 -1.84 2.56
N ASN A 182 29.31 -1.82 2.73
CA ASN A 182 30.08 -0.75 3.36
C ASN A 182 29.68 -0.43 4.83
N ILE A 183 28.90 -1.30 5.46
CA ILE A 183 28.50 -1.18 6.88
C ILE A 183 29.05 -2.37 7.67
N ASP A 184 28.84 -3.58 7.14
CA ASP A 184 29.32 -4.85 7.69
C ASP A 184 29.55 -5.84 6.53
N ASP A 185 30.60 -5.58 5.73
CA ASP A 185 30.89 -6.36 4.53
C ASP A 185 31.25 -7.83 4.83
N GLU A 186 31.74 -8.12 6.04
CA GLU A 186 32.09 -9.48 6.46
C GLU A 186 30.85 -10.36 6.61
N ASN A 187 29.74 -9.81 7.10
CA ASN A 187 28.49 -10.55 7.32
C ASN A 187 27.40 -10.26 6.28
N ALA A 188 27.65 -9.33 5.34
CA ALA A 188 26.69 -8.92 4.32
C ALA A 188 26.27 -10.12 3.45
N GLY A 189 24.95 -10.40 3.41
CA GLY A 189 24.39 -11.51 2.64
C GLY A 189 24.68 -12.91 3.17
N THR A 190 25.17 -13.07 4.40
CA THR A 190 25.41 -14.38 5.03
C THR A 190 24.56 -14.58 6.28
N LEU A 191 24.01 -15.78 6.47
CA LEU A 191 23.34 -16.15 7.71
C LEU A 191 24.35 -16.15 8.86
N ARG A 192 23.92 -15.79 10.07
CA ARG A 192 24.78 -15.88 11.26
C ARG A 192 25.13 -17.33 11.58
N ASN A 193 26.33 -17.53 12.12
CA ASN A 193 26.85 -18.84 12.55
C ASN A 193 27.05 -18.93 14.07
N ILE A 194 26.45 -17.99 14.80
CA ILE A 194 26.47 -17.91 16.26
C ILE A 194 25.06 -17.61 16.76
N ASP A 195 24.77 -18.00 18.00
CA ASP A 195 23.57 -17.58 18.69
C ASP A 195 23.74 -16.14 19.20
N ILE A 196 22.63 -15.40 19.19
CA ILE A 196 22.58 -13.98 19.57
C ILE A 196 21.36 -13.73 20.45
N SER A 197 21.39 -12.65 21.20
CA SER A 197 20.22 -12.13 21.92
C SER A 197 19.81 -10.80 21.30
N ILE A 198 18.50 -10.54 21.24
CA ILE A 198 17.98 -9.29 20.69
C ILE A 198 17.94 -8.25 21.82
N SER A 199 18.72 -7.19 21.70
CA SER A 199 18.77 -6.12 22.70
C SER A 199 17.38 -5.52 22.95
N GLY A 200 16.91 -5.58 24.19
CA GLY A 200 15.62 -5.02 24.60
C GLY A 200 14.40 -5.88 24.25
N SER A 201 14.60 -7.16 23.89
CA SER A 201 13.54 -8.15 23.74
C SER A 201 13.82 -9.34 24.66
N ASP A 202 12.77 -9.89 25.28
CA ASP A 202 12.83 -11.11 26.08
C ASP A 202 12.68 -12.38 25.22
N TYR A 203 12.65 -12.25 23.89
CA TYR A 203 12.47 -13.34 22.95
C TYR A 203 13.82 -13.87 22.42
N ASP A 204 14.04 -15.17 22.58
CA ASP A 204 15.22 -15.85 22.05
C ASP A 204 15.04 -16.18 20.55
N PRO A 205 15.94 -15.71 19.67
CA PRO A 205 15.83 -16.01 18.25
C PRO A 205 16.16 -17.48 17.94
N THR A 206 15.80 -17.92 16.74
CA THR A 206 16.04 -19.30 16.27
C THR A 206 17.53 -19.69 16.37
N PRO A 207 17.91 -20.85 16.93
CA PRO A 207 19.32 -21.25 17.01
C PRO A 207 20.01 -21.28 15.63
N PHE A 208 21.27 -20.85 15.56
CA PHE A 208 21.98 -20.71 14.28
C PHE A 208 22.04 -21.99 13.41
N PRO A 209 22.11 -23.22 13.97
CA PRO A 209 22.25 -24.43 13.16
C PRO A 209 21.02 -24.76 12.29
N VAL A 210 19.86 -24.18 12.58
CA VAL A 210 18.58 -24.49 11.89
C VAL A 210 18.01 -23.31 11.09
N LEU A 211 18.75 -22.20 10.98
CA LEU A 211 18.27 -20.98 10.32
C LEU A 211 17.86 -21.19 8.86
N GLU A 212 18.64 -21.97 8.12
CA GLU A 212 18.35 -22.23 6.70
C GLU A 212 17.04 -23.02 6.54
N ASP A 213 16.83 -24.04 7.38
CA ASP A 213 15.61 -24.84 7.39
C ASP A 213 14.38 -23.99 7.75
N GLU A 214 14.47 -23.17 8.80
CA GLU A 214 13.37 -22.29 9.21
C GLU A 214 13.04 -21.22 8.15
N LEU A 215 14.05 -20.66 7.49
CA LEU A 215 13.83 -19.73 6.37
C LEU A 215 13.17 -20.43 5.18
N ASN A 216 13.61 -21.65 4.83
CA ASN A 216 12.99 -22.42 3.76
C ASN A 216 11.53 -22.77 4.10
N ASN A 217 11.25 -23.16 5.34
CA ASN A 217 9.89 -23.41 5.82
C ASN A 217 9.00 -22.15 5.69
N LEU A 218 9.51 -20.98 6.09
CA LEU A 218 8.80 -19.71 5.95
C LEU A 218 8.54 -19.36 4.48
N ILE A 219 9.50 -19.60 3.59
CA ILE A 219 9.36 -19.36 2.15
C ILE A 219 8.31 -20.28 1.52
N GLU A 220 8.30 -21.57 1.88
CA GLU A 220 7.29 -22.51 1.39
C GLU A 220 5.90 -22.15 1.90
N TRP A 221 5.76 -21.82 3.19
CA TRP A 221 4.50 -21.30 3.75
C TRP A 221 4.00 -20.06 2.99
N TYR A 222 4.89 -19.13 2.67
CA TYR A 222 4.54 -17.95 1.87
C TYR A 222 4.02 -18.34 0.48
N LYS A 223 4.70 -19.26 -0.21
CA LYS A 223 4.29 -19.71 -1.55
C LYS A 223 2.92 -20.37 -1.54
N GLU A 224 2.60 -21.13 -0.49
CA GLU A 224 1.29 -21.76 -0.30
C GLU A 224 0.19 -20.71 -0.06
N LYS A 225 0.46 -19.71 0.79
CA LYS A 225 -0.55 -18.75 1.24
C LYS A 225 -0.75 -17.55 0.33
N LYS A 226 0.20 -17.22 -0.54
CA LYS A 226 0.18 -15.96 -1.33
C LYS A 226 -1.01 -15.80 -2.28
N LEU A 227 -1.72 -16.88 -2.61
CA LEU A 227 -2.89 -16.84 -3.49
C LEU A 227 -4.22 -16.84 -2.75
N THR A 228 -4.25 -17.25 -1.47
CA THR A 228 -5.47 -17.46 -0.68
C THR A 228 -5.63 -16.45 0.45
N MET A 229 -4.51 -16.02 1.04
CA MET A 229 -4.49 -15.10 2.17
C MET A 229 -4.56 -13.64 1.73
N PHE A 230 -5.26 -12.81 2.52
CA PHE A 230 -5.26 -11.37 2.33
C PHE A 230 -3.83 -10.79 2.35
N PRO A 231 -3.36 -10.08 1.31
CA PRO A 231 -1.94 -9.75 1.16
C PRO A 231 -1.32 -8.91 2.29
N VAL A 232 -2.10 -8.03 2.93
CA VAL A 232 -1.60 -7.23 4.06
C VAL A 232 -1.30 -8.13 5.26
N GLU A 233 -2.17 -9.11 5.53
CA GLU A 233 -1.96 -10.09 6.59
C GLU A 233 -0.81 -11.04 6.27
N LEU A 234 -0.73 -11.52 5.02
CA LEU A 234 0.40 -12.31 4.53
C LEU A 234 1.73 -11.59 4.76
N ALA A 235 1.80 -10.30 4.45
CA ALA A 235 2.98 -9.48 4.66
C ALA A 235 3.33 -9.33 6.15
N CYS A 236 2.32 -9.16 7.02
CA CYS A 236 2.50 -9.08 8.47
C CYS A 236 3.01 -10.40 9.07
N HIS A 237 2.42 -11.53 8.67
CA HIS A 237 2.84 -12.86 9.11
C HIS A 237 4.28 -13.17 8.68
N PHE A 238 4.61 -12.89 7.41
CA PHE A 238 5.95 -13.08 6.90
C PHE A 238 6.97 -12.23 7.67
N HIS A 239 6.65 -10.95 7.89
CA HIS A 239 7.49 -10.04 8.66
C HIS A 239 7.71 -10.56 10.09
N GLN A 240 6.65 -10.92 10.82
CA GLN A 240 6.75 -11.39 12.20
C GLN A 240 7.65 -12.63 12.28
N LYS A 241 7.39 -13.63 11.43
CA LYS A 241 8.16 -14.88 11.42
C LYS A 241 9.61 -14.66 11.01
N PHE A 242 9.88 -13.75 10.09
CA PHE A 242 11.26 -13.40 9.73
C PHE A 242 12.02 -12.75 10.89
N VAL A 243 11.38 -11.83 11.63
CA VAL A 243 11.98 -11.19 12.81
C VAL A 243 12.21 -12.19 13.94
N GLU A 244 11.31 -13.16 14.10
CA GLU A 244 11.41 -14.29 15.04
C GLU A 244 12.61 -15.20 14.73
N ILE A 245 12.82 -15.52 13.44
CA ILE A 245 13.99 -16.30 12.98
C ILE A 245 15.29 -15.54 13.23
N HIS A 246 15.30 -14.22 12.95
CA HIS A 246 16.44 -13.33 13.14
C HIS A 246 17.75 -13.87 12.52
N PRO A 247 17.78 -14.08 11.18
CA PRO A 247 18.83 -14.86 10.53
C PRO A 247 20.20 -14.19 10.41
N PHE A 248 20.31 -12.89 10.65
CA PHE A 248 21.54 -12.12 10.46
C PHE A 248 22.10 -11.55 11.77
N ILE A 249 23.38 -11.17 11.79
CA ILE A 249 24.02 -10.50 12.93
C ILE A 249 23.43 -9.09 13.15
N ASP A 250 23.20 -8.36 12.07
CA ASP A 250 22.56 -7.03 12.04
C ASP A 250 21.68 -6.95 10.77
N GLY A 251 20.83 -5.94 10.64
CA GLY A 251 20.05 -5.68 9.42
C GLY A 251 18.69 -6.38 9.37
N ASN A 252 18.36 -7.23 10.35
CA ASN A 252 17.11 -8.01 10.37
C ASN A 252 15.86 -7.13 10.24
N GLY A 253 15.77 -6.02 10.99
CA GLY A 253 14.65 -5.09 10.90
C GLY A 253 14.51 -4.41 9.53
N ARG A 254 15.64 -4.03 8.91
CA ARG A 254 15.65 -3.40 7.58
C ARG A 254 15.19 -4.38 6.51
N VAL A 255 15.68 -5.62 6.57
CA VAL A 255 15.29 -6.70 5.65
C VAL A 255 13.82 -7.10 5.85
N SER A 256 13.34 -7.24 7.08
CA SER A 256 11.95 -7.62 7.36
C SER A 256 10.96 -6.59 6.82
N ARG A 257 11.25 -5.29 6.99
CA ARG A 257 10.42 -4.19 6.47
C ARG A 257 10.46 -4.11 4.94
N GLU A 258 11.58 -4.44 4.30
CA GLU A 258 11.61 -4.53 2.83
C GLU A 258 10.86 -5.76 2.32
N LEU A 259 10.96 -6.92 2.97
CA LEU A 259 10.20 -8.12 2.59
C LEU A 259 8.69 -7.91 2.75
N LEU A 260 8.27 -7.23 3.83
CA LEU A 260 6.89 -6.76 3.99
C LEU A 260 6.47 -5.90 2.79
N ASN A 261 7.26 -4.88 2.46
CA ASN A 261 6.97 -4.00 1.32
C ASN A 261 6.99 -4.74 -0.03
N PHE A 262 7.87 -5.72 -0.22
CA PHE A 262 7.91 -6.53 -1.43
C PHE A 262 6.59 -7.26 -1.65
N ILE A 263 6.03 -7.88 -0.59
CA ILE A 263 4.73 -8.56 -0.65
C ILE A 263 3.61 -7.56 -0.98
N LEU A 264 3.60 -6.39 -0.34
CA LEU A 264 2.60 -5.35 -0.61
C LEU A 264 2.69 -4.82 -2.05
N LEU A 265 3.87 -4.46 -2.52
CA LEU A 265 4.10 -3.91 -3.86
C LEU A 265 3.76 -4.92 -4.95
N ARG A 266 4.09 -6.22 -4.75
CA ARG A 266 3.68 -7.31 -5.66
C ARG A 266 2.16 -7.45 -5.78
N ASN A 267 1.43 -7.03 -4.75
CA ASN A 267 -0.02 -7.03 -4.72
C ASN A 267 -0.65 -5.67 -5.06
N ASN A 268 0.14 -4.75 -5.64
CA ASN A 268 -0.27 -3.40 -6.07
C ASN A 268 -0.68 -2.44 -4.95
N TYR A 269 -0.25 -2.69 -3.72
CA TYR A 269 -0.36 -1.68 -2.65
C TYR A 269 0.76 -0.65 -2.78
N PRO A 270 0.55 0.58 -2.29
CA PRO A 270 1.63 1.55 -2.17
C PRO A 270 2.68 1.04 -1.17
N ARG A 271 3.88 1.62 -1.24
CA ARG A 271 4.93 1.37 -0.26
C ARG A 271 4.46 1.82 1.12
N LEU A 272 4.53 0.90 2.09
CA LEU A 272 4.27 1.17 3.50
C LEU A 272 5.45 1.92 4.12
N VAL A 273 5.13 3.01 4.82
CA VAL A 273 6.07 3.76 5.66
C VAL A 273 5.74 3.53 7.13
N ILE A 274 6.72 3.08 7.91
CA ILE A 274 6.66 3.13 9.39
C ILE A 274 7.47 4.35 9.82
N PRO A 275 6.84 5.47 10.21
CA PRO A 275 7.56 6.67 10.60
C PRO A 275 8.23 6.49 11.98
N PHE A 276 9.35 7.17 12.21
CA PHE A 276 10.13 7.02 13.45
C PHE A 276 9.31 7.33 14.70
N GLU A 277 8.39 8.29 14.62
CA GLU A 277 7.47 8.66 15.70
C GLU A 277 6.58 7.50 16.15
N ARG A 278 6.38 6.49 15.29
CA ARG A 278 5.61 5.28 15.57
C ARG A 278 6.49 4.08 15.94
N ARG A 279 7.81 4.25 16.08
CA ARG A 279 8.76 3.17 16.46
C ARG A 279 8.30 2.41 17.71
N GLY A 280 7.92 3.11 18.76
CA GLY A 280 7.49 2.46 20.01
C GLY A 280 6.22 1.61 19.85
N VAL A 281 5.31 2.03 18.98
CA VAL A 281 4.10 1.27 18.65
C VAL A 281 4.46 0.02 17.85
N TYR A 282 5.30 0.19 16.83
CA TYR A 282 5.81 -0.90 15.99
C TYR A 282 6.52 -1.99 16.79
N LEU A 283 7.44 -1.62 17.69
CA LEU A 283 8.16 -2.58 18.52
C LEU A 283 7.23 -3.34 19.47
N ARG A 284 6.29 -2.65 20.11
CA ARG A 284 5.27 -3.31 20.95
C ARG A 284 4.43 -4.30 20.15
N CYS A 285 4.05 -3.99 18.91
CA CYS A 285 3.35 -4.93 18.05
C CYS A 285 4.16 -6.20 17.78
N ILE A 286 5.48 -6.08 17.59
CA ILE A 286 6.38 -7.23 17.41
C ILE A 286 6.44 -8.05 18.69
N ASP A 287 6.57 -7.43 19.86
CA ASP A 287 6.65 -8.13 21.15
C ASP A 287 5.37 -8.92 21.45
N ILE A 288 4.20 -8.31 21.18
CA ILE A 288 2.91 -9.01 21.31
C ILE A 288 2.81 -10.14 20.27
N GLY A 289 3.28 -9.90 19.04
CA GLY A 289 3.35 -10.92 17.98
C GLY A 289 4.21 -12.12 18.35
N ASN A 290 5.34 -11.91 19.05
CA ASN A 290 6.20 -12.97 19.59
C ASN A 290 5.49 -13.83 20.64
N SER A 291 4.48 -13.26 21.31
CA SER A 291 3.59 -13.99 22.23
C SER A 291 2.46 -14.74 21.52
N GLY A 292 2.42 -14.71 20.18
CA GLY A 292 1.46 -15.42 19.34
C GLY A 292 0.23 -14.61 18.91
N GLU A 293 0.14 -13.33 19.27
CA GLU A 293 -1.01 -12.48 18.93
C GLU A 293 -0.63 -11.42 17.88
N LEU A 294 -0.94 -11.70 16.62
CA LEU A 294 -0.54 -10.85 15.50
C LEU A 294 -1.52 -9.73 15.17
N THR A 295 -2.74 -9.77 15.71
CA THR A 295 -3.80 -8.80 15.41
C THR A 295 -3.34 -7.34 15.54
N PRO A 296 -2.66 -6.92 16.63
CA PRO A 296 -2.29 -5.52 16.79
C PRO A 296 -1.34 -5.06 15.69
N PHE A 297 -0.42 -5.93 15.25
CA PHE A 297 0.49 -5.64 14.14
C PHE A 297 -0.26 -5.49 12.82
N ILE A 298 -1.18 -6.40 12.51
CA ILE A 298 -2.01 -6.34 11.29
C ILE A 298 -2.82 -5.04 11.23
N ILE A 299 -3.44 -4.64 12.34
CA ILE A 299 -4.22 -3.40 12.42
C ILE A 299 -3.34 -2.18 12.26
N PHE A 300 -2.17 -2.16 12.93
CA PHE A 300 -1.23 -1.06 12.82
C PHE A 300 -0.73 -0.86 11.37
N ILE A 301 -0.31 -1.95 10.71
CA ILE A 301 0.15 -1.92 9.32
C ILE A 301 -0.98 -1.51 8.37
N SER A 302 -2.18 -2.06 8.56
CA SER A 302 -3.36 -1.67 7.79
C SER A 302 -3.68 -0.19 7.97
N GLY A 303 -3.51 0.32 9.18
CA GLY A 303 -3.74 1.71 9.53
C GLY A 303 -2.81 2.67 8.81
N LEU A 304 -1.50 2.38 8.84
CA LEU A 304 -0.51 3.14 8.10
C LEU A 304 -0.78 3.14 6.59
N LEU A 305 -1.17 1.98 6.02
CA LEU A 305 -1.55 1.90 4.59
C LEU A 305 -2.73 2.80 4.25
N ILE A 306 -3.75 2.82 5.11
CA ILE A 306 -4.92 3.66 4.93
C ILE A 306 -4.52 5.14 5.07
N GLU A 307 -3.75 5.51 6.08
CA GLU A 307 -3.32 6.90 6.30
C GLU A 307 -2.54 7.48 5.12
N ASP A 308 -1.52 6.75 4.64
CA ASP A 308 -0.71 7.21 3.50
C ASP A 308 -1.52 7.23 2.21
N SER A 309 -2.48 6.31 2.04
CA SER A 309 -3.38 6.25 0.87
C SER A 309 -4.51 7.28 0.92
N PHE A 310 -4.94 7.72 2.10
CA PHE A 310 -6.15 8.52 2.24
C PHE A 310 -6.01 9.92 1.65
N ARG A 311 -4.90 10.61 1.96
CA ARG A 311 -4.68 12.00 1.54
C ARG A 311 -4.69 12.20 0.01
N PRO A 312 -3.98 11.38 -0.80
CA PRO A 312 -4.07 11.53 -2.25
C PRO A 312 -5.49 11.27 -2.76
N VAL A 313 -6.16 10.24 -2.22
CA VAL A 313 -7.55 9.90 -2.57
C VAL A 313 -8.54 11.02 -2.24
N ASP A 314 -8.47 11.60 -1.04
CA ASP A 314 -9.30 12.74 -0.64
C ASP A 314 -9.11 13.95 -1.58
N THR A 315 -7.86 14.25 -1.92
CA THR A 315 -7.52 15.35 -2.83
C THR A 315 -8.12 15.12 -4.22
N PHE A 316 -7.98 13.91 -4.76
CA PHE A 316 -8.57 13.55 -6.05
C PHE A 316 -10.09 13.59 -6.03
N PHE A 317 -10.72 13.08 -4.96
CA PHE A 317 -12.18 13.08 -4.85
C PHE A 317 -12.75 14.50 -4.76
N LYS A 318 -12.06 15.42 -4.10
CA LYS A 318 -12.44 16.85 -4.09
C LYS A 318 -12.41 17.45 -5.50
N GLN A 319 -11.30 17.27 -6.22
CA GLN A 319 -11.16 17.73 -7.60
C GLN A 319 -12.21 17.10 -8.53
N LEU A 320 -12.48 15.80 -8.35
CA LEU A 320 -13.47 15.07 -9.13
C LEU A 320 -14.89 15.58 -8.86
N LYS A 321 -15.23 15.87 -7.60
CA LYS A 321 -16.54 16.43 -7.22
C LYS A 321 -16.77 17.83 -7.77
N GLU A 322 -15.74 18.68 -7.77
CA GLU A 322 -15.80 20.01 -8.40
C GLU A 322 -16.13 19.88 -9.88
N LYS A 323 -15.43 18.98 -10.59
CA LYS A 323 -15.68 18.69 -11.99
C LYS A 323 -17.09 18.11 -12.25
N ILE A 324 -17.56 17.21 -11.38
CA ILE A 324 -18.93 16.65 -11.44
C ILE A 324 -19.99 17.75 -11.32
N LYS A 325 -19.77 18.71 -10.41
CA LYS A 325 -20.70 19.83 -10.16
C LYS A 325 -20.74 20.81 -11.33
N GLU A 326 -19.59 21.19 -11.87
CA GLU A 326 -19.48 22.10 -13.02
C GLU A 326 -20.15 21.54 -14.27
N GLU A 327 -19.95 20.25 -14.52
CA GLU A 327 -20.38 19.61 -15.76
C GLU A 327 -21.76 18.90 -15.65
N LYS A 328 -22.45 19.05 -14.50
CA LYS A 328 -23.79 18.47 -14.20
C LYS A 328 -23.87 16.96 -14.40
N TYR A 329 -22.84 16.22 -13.99
CA TYR A 329 -22.78 14.76 -14.12
C TYR A 329 -23.56 14.00 -13.03
N SER A 330 -23.61 12.68 -13.16
CA SER A 330 -24.36 11.72 -12.35
C SER A 330 -24.27 11.97 -10.83
N SER A 331 -25.44 12.18 -10.19
CA SER A 331 -25.56 12.31 -8.73
C SER A 331 -25.16 11.04 -7.98
N ASP A 332 -25.24 9.88 -8.63
CA ASP A 332 -24.99 8.58 -8.01
C ASP A 332 -23.51 8.41 -7.67
N ILE A 333 -22.59 8.85 -8.56
CA ILE A 333 -21.15 8.80 -8.27
C ILE A 333 -20.83 9.67 -7.07
N SER A 334 -21.35 10.90 -7.05
CA SER A 334 -21.05 11.85 -5.98
C SER A 334 -21.38 11.24 -4.62
N LYS A 335 -22.54 10.57 -4.51
CA LYS A 335 -22.98 9.88 -3.31
C LYS A 335 -22.06 8.71 -2.92
N GLU A 336 -21.64 7.88 -3.88
CA GLU A 336 -20.71 6.79 -3.60
C GLU A 336 -19.33 7.29 -3.17
N LEU A 337 -18.85 8.39 -3.76
CA LEU A 337 -17.62 9.05 -3.31
C LEU A 337 -17.76 9.61 -1.89
N ASP A 338 -18.92 10.20 -1.54
CA ASP A 338 -19.19 10.66 -0.17
C ASP A 338 -19.17 9.49 0.83
N ASN A 339 -19.87 8.40 0.52
CA ASN A 339 -19.90 7.19 1.36
C ASN A 339 -18.48 6.64 1.54
N THR A 340 -17.73 6.48 0.44
CA THR A 340 -16.36 5.95 0.47
C THR A 340 -15.44 6.80 1.35
N MET A 341 -15.56 8.14 1.28
CA MET A 341 -14.78 9.01 2.16
C MET A 341 -15.22 8.96 3.61
N SER A 342 -16.50 8.72 3.87
CA SER A 342 -17.01 8.49 5.22
C SER A 342 -16.42 7.21 5.81
N ASP A 343 -16.49 6.10 5.06
CA ASP A 343 -15.94 4.80 5.46
C ASP A 343 -14.43 4.91 5.79
N TYR A 344 -13.68 5.64 4.95
CA TYR A 344 -12.25 5.85 5.18
C TYR A 344 -11.94 6.73 6.38
N LYS A 345 -12.77 7.74 6.68
CA LYS A 345 -12.56 8.58 7.87
C LYS A 345 -12.87 7.81 9.14
N GLU A 346 -13.97 7.07 9.14
CA GLU A 346 -14.38 6.24 10.28
C GLU A 346 -13.30 5.21 10.63
N ILE A 347 -12.77 4.51 9.63
CA ILE A 347 -11.71 3.51 9.88
C ILE A 347 -10.42 4.17 10.39
N LEU A 348 -10.07 5.36 9.89
CA LEU A 348 -8.91 6.11 10.36
C LEU A 348 -9.07 6.55 11.82
N GLU A 349 -10.26 6.99 12.21
CA GLU A 349 -10.57 7.32 13.60
C GLU A 349 -10.45 6.08 14.50
N ILE A 350 -10.93 4.93 14.03
CA ILE A 350 -10.78 3.65 14.72
C ILE A 350 -9.29 3.32 14.90
N ILE A 351 -8.51 3.30 13.81
CA ILE A 351 -7.08 3.01 13.83
C ILE A 351 -6.35 3.92 14.82
N ARG A 352 -6.59 5.24 14.76
CA ARG A 352 -5.96 6.21 15.67
C ARG A 352 -6.36 5.99 17.13
N GLY A 353 -7.63 5.67 17.38
CA GLY A 353 -8.11 5.32 18.72
C GLY A 353 -7.47 4.03 19.24
N MET A 354 -7.18 3.09 18.34
CA MET A 354 -6.56 1.80 18.64
C MET A 354 -5.06 1.90 18.92
N GLU A 355 -4.33 2.79 18.23
CA GLU A 355 -2.88 3.00 18.45
C GLU A 355 -2.54 3.30 19.92
N GLY A 356 -3.41 4.04 20.62
CA GLY A 356 -3.25 4.36 22.04
C GLY A 356 -3.59 3.23 23.01
N ARG A 357 -4.10 2.09 22.53
CA ARG A 357 -4.55 0.94 23.34
C ARG A 357 -4.07 -0.40 22.76
N ILE A 358 -2.90 -0.41 22.13
CA ILE A 358 -2.46 -1.54 21.30
C ILE A 358 -2.43 -2.88 22.04
N GLU A 359 -2.11 -2.86 23.34
CA GLU A 359 -2.09 -4.03 24.23
C GLU A 359 -3.47 -4.61 24.54
N ASN A 360 -4.52 -3.79 24.41
CA ASN A 360 -5.91 -4.17 24.69
C ASN A 360 -6.72 -4.43 23.42
N LEU A 361 -6.11 -4.37 22.23
CA LEU A 361 -6.81 -4.58 20.98
C LEU A 361 -7.19 -6.05 20.80
N ASN A 362 -8.49 -6.30 20.78
CA ASN A 362 -9.03 -7.63 20.50
C ASN A 362 -9.92 -7.56 19.25
N LEU A 363 -9.75 -8.49 18.30
CA LEU A 363 -10.61 -8.63 17.12
C LEU A 363 -12.09 -8.71 17.47
N ASN A 364 -12.45 -9.23 18.64
CA ASN A 364 -13.82 -9.30 19.09
C ASN A 364 -14.45 -7.91 19.30
N GLU A 365 -13.67 -6.88 19.59
CA GLU A 365 -14.17 -5.50 19.63
C GLU A 365 -14.47 -4.99 18.21
N LEU A 366 -13.58 -5.22 17.25
CA LEU A 366 -13.80 -4.92 15.83
C LEU A 366 -14.98 -5.71 15.22
N ARG A 367 -15.13 -6.98 15.59
CA ARG A 367 -16.17 -7.90 15.07
C ARG A 367 -17.55 -7.65 15.67
N LYS A 368 -17.65 -7.02 16.85
CA LYS A 368 -18.93 -6.70 17.51
C LYS A 368 -19.73 -5.60 16.81
N GLY A 369 -19.19 -5.00 15.75
CA GLY A 369 -19.94 -4.15 14.83
C GLY A 369 -20.63 -2.96 15.50
N LYS A 370 -20.14 -2.51 16.66
CA LYS A 370 -20.49 -1.21 17.20
C LYS A 370 -19.62 -0.18 16.49
N TRP A 371 -19.95 0.04 15.23
CA TRP A 371 -19.51 1.15 14.39
C TRP A 371 -20.20 2.45 14.86
N LYS A 372 -20.23 2.70 16.18
CA LYS A 372 -20.73 3.89 16.88
C LYS A 372 -20.16 4.00 18.28
#